data_AF-E3NGR3-F1
#
_entry.id   AF-E3NGR3-F1
#
_cell.length_a   1.000
_cell.length_b   1.000
_cell.length_c   1.000
_cell.angle_alpha   90.00
_cell.angle_beta   90.00
_cell.angle_gamma   90.00
#
_symmetry.space_group_name_H-M   'P 1'
#
loop_
_entity.id
_entity.type
_entity.pdbx_description
1 polymer ?
#
loop_
_entity_poly.entity_id
_entity_poly.type
_entity_poly.pdbx_seq_one_letter_code
_entity_poly.pdbx_strand_id
1 'polypeptide(L)'
;MSSASITVTLSIIYGFPSVFLYILTIIIIQKNKKKFDSSFFNLYVFDGFMNMFTYLNVLFTSRLSSVTCDTCLLAPVYRNVGRFISLNFVLAMLYHMAYVQYSITVLVSLNRLSVLLKSHVFEPIWKKYTWLFIILIYFLPFLNTKIVFYYETEITYFDDIDQYSLISRELPVTQIFSILIPFMILAMSLTIFFNIASVIFLRGLNIQRKQTESKFLLITIITCGFQLVGTIISVPLSLLEVSPVLMKLSLILPFTSDGLSLVQPWLLLCFSAAVSAIFEETYLEILKRNQKVVNYKNVLLV
;
A
#
# COMPACT_ATOMS: atom_id res chain seq x y z
N MET A 1 25.03 -13.79 3.18
CA MET A 1 23.62 -13.47 3.51
C MET A 1 22.73 -14.34 2.65
N SER A 2 21.71 -15.00 3.22
CA SER A 2 20.73 -15.74 2.42
C SER A 2 19.89 -14.79 1.56
N SER A 3 19.29 -15.29 0.49
CA SER A 3 18.38 -14.51 -0.36
C SER A 3 17.23 -13.90 0.46
N ALA A 4 16.68 -14.67 1.41
CA ALA A 4 15.67 -14.20 2.36
C ALA A 4 16.17 -13.01 3.18
N SER A 5 17.36 -13.09 3.80
CA SER A 5 17.94 -11.98 4.56
C SER A 5 18.10 -10.71 3.73
N ILE A 6 18.53 -10.83 2.47
CA ILE A 6 18.64 -9.69 1.54
C ILE A 6 17.26 -9.07 1.30
N THR A 7 16.24 -9.89 1.01
CA THR A 7 14.88 -9.37 0.75
C THR A 7 14.27 -8.66 1.95
N VAL A 8 14.48 -9.18 3.17
CA VAL A 8 14.04 -8.55 4.42
C VAL A 8 14.77 -7.23 4.64
N THR A 9 16.09 -7.22 4.45
CA THR A 9 16.92 -6.03 4.67
C THR A 9 16.50 -4.90 3.73
N LEU A 10 16.35 -5.21 2.43
CA LEU A 10 15.84 -4.24 1.45
C LEU A 10 14.46 -3.74 1.85
N SER A 11 13.55 -4.65 2.20
CA SER A 11 12.19 -4.32 2.61
C SER A 11 12.13 -3.35 3.79
N ILE A 12 12.99 -3.54 4.79
CA ILE A 12 13.07 -2.67 5.96
C ILE A 12 13.64 -1.30 5.58
N ILE A 13 14.70 -1.27 4.76
CA ILE A 13 15.40 -0.04 4.37
C ILE A 13 14.48 0.93 3.64
N TYR A 14 13.67 0.47 2.67
CA TYR A 14 12.70 1.37 2.02
C TYR A 14 11.37 1.45 2.78
N GLY A 15 10.97 0.38 3.47
CA GLY A 15 9.64 0.23 4.03
C GLY A 15 9.38 1.10 5.25
N PHE A 16 10.24 1.05 6.27
CA PHE A 16 10.04 1.86 7.47
C PHE A 16 10.12 3.37 7.20
N PRO A 17 11.07 3.88 6.40
CA PRO A 17 11.05 5.29 6.01
C PRO A 17 9.76 5.68 5.28
N SER A 18 9.23 4.80 4.42
CA SER A 18 7.97 5.06 3.71
C SER A 18 6.75 5.07 4.61
N VAL A 19 6.65 4.13 5.56
CA VAL A 19 5.58 4.08 6.57
C VAL A 19 5.63 5.32 7.47
N PHE A 20 6.83 5.68 7.94
CA PHE A 20 7.04 6.89 8.72
C PHE A 20 6.61 8.13 7.92
N LEU A 21 6.98 8.19 6.65
CA LEU A 21 6.60 9.28 5.77
C LEU A 21 5.08 9.37 5.57
N TYR A 22 4.39 8.25 5.38
CA TYR A 22 2.93 8.20 5.33
C TYR A 22 2.29 8.77 6.60
N ILE A 23 2.77 8.37 7.78
CA ILE A 23 2.25 8.88 9.05
C ILE A 23 2.42 10.40 9.11
N LEU A 24 3.60 10.91 8.74
CA LEU A 24 3.88 12.34 8.72
C LEU A 24 2.99 13.09 7.72
N THR A 25 2.86 12.62 6.48
CA THR A 25 2.04 13.28 5.46
C THR A 25 0.56 13.29 5.87
N ILE A 26 0.04 12.20 6.43
CA ILE A 26 -1.33 12.13 6.95
C ILE A 26 -1.52 13.13 8.09
N ILE A 27 -0.59 13.21 9.06
CA ILE A 27 -0.67 14.19 10.15
C ILE A 27 -0.67 15.62 9.60
N ILE A 28 0.21 15.93 8.65
CA ILE A 28 0.31 17.27 8.03
C ILE A 28 -1.00 17.64 7.33
N ILE A 29 -1.55 16.71 6.52
CA ILE A 29 -2.82 16.90 5.81
C ILE A 29 -3.96 17.14 6.82
N GLN A 30 -4.02 16.33 7.88
CA GLN A 30 -5.07 16.46 8.90
C GLN A 30 -4.98 17.74 9.73
N LYS A 31 -3.77 18.21 10.04
CA LYS A 31 -3.56 19.50 10.72
C LYS A 31 -3.91 20.69 9.84
N ASN A 32 -3.64 20.58 8.54
CA ASN A 32 -3.86 21.65 7.55
C ASN A 32 -5.10 21.41 6.67
N LYS A 33 -6.16 20.78 7.22
CA LYS A 33 -7.38 20.42 6.47
C LYS A 33 -7.98 21.56 5.67
N LYS A 34 -7.95 22.80 6.17
CA LYS A 34 -8.46 23.98 5.46
C LYS A 34 -7.67 24.29 4.18
N LYS A 35 -6.37 23.99 4.14
CA LYS A 35 -5.47 24.21 3.00
C LYS A 35 -5.50 23.03 2.02
N PHE A 36 -5.72 21.82 2.53
CA PHE A 36 -5.77 20.58 1.76
C PHE A 36 -7.19 20.01 1.64
N ASP A 37 -8.19 20.89 1.49
CA ASP A 37 -9.58 20.49 1.33
C ASP A 37 -9.85 20.07 -0.13
N SER A 38 -9.25 18.96 -0.56
CA SER A 38 -9.56 18.31 -1.83
C SER A 38 -9.94 16.85 -1.62
N SER A 39 -10.85 16.35 -2.47
CA SER A 39 -11.24 14.95 -2.54
C SER A 39 -10.04 14.00 -2.69
N PHE A 40 -8.98 14.45 -3.37
CA PHE A 40 -7.73 13.70 -3.51
C PHE A 40 -7.08 13.40 -2.16
N PHE A 41 -6.97 14.39 -1.27
CA PHE A 41 -6.31 14.21 0.02
C PHE A 41 -7.12 13.31 0.96
N ASN A 42 -8.44 13.34 0.87
CA ASN A 42 -9.29 12.40 1.61
C ASN A 42 -9.02 10.95 1.15
N LEU A 43 -8.99 10.72 -0.17
CA LEU A 43 -8.64 9.41 -0.73
C LEU A 43 -7.24 8.97 -0.33
N TYR A 44 -6.26 9.87 -0.40
CA TYR A 44 -4.88 9.61 0.00
C TYR A 44 -4.75 9.15 1.45
N VAL A 45 -5.50 9.75 2.38
CA VAL A 45 -5.48 9.34 3.79
C VAL A 45 -6.03 7.92 3.97
N PHE A 46 -7.16 7.58 3.35
CA PHE A 46 -7.73 6.23 3.42
C PHE A 46 -6.82 5.20 2.78
N ASP A 47 -6.33 5.49 1.59
CA ASP A 47 -5.40 4.64 0.84
C ASP A 47 -4.10 4.43 1.64
N GLY A 48 -3.57 5.47 2.27
CA GLY A 48 -2.37 5.39 3.10
C GLY A 48 -2.49 4.44 4.28
N PHE A 49 -3.63 4.42 4.98
CA PHE A 49 -3.85 3.44 6.06
C PHE A 49 -3.86 2.00 5.53
N MET A 50 -4.56 1.77 4.42
CA MET A 50 -4.66 0.44 3.80
C MET A 50 -3.30 -0.04 3.26
N ASN A 51 -2.52 0.86 2.65
CA ASN A 51 -1.19 0.53 2.13
C ASN A 51 -0.17 0.26 3.23
N MET A 52 -0.18 1.03 4.33
CA MET A 52 0.65 0.73 5.50
C MET A 52 0.29 -0.64 6.09
N PHE A 53 -1.01 -0.92 6.23
CA PHE A 53 -1.46 -2.23 6.72
C PHE A 53 -1.02 -3.38 5.80
N THR A 54 -1.15 -3.21 4.48
CA THR A 54 -0.72 -4.23 3.49
C THR A 54 0.76 -4.54 3.63
N TYR A 55 1.60 -3.49 3.66
CA TYR A 55 3.04 -3.64 3.81
C TYR A 55 3.41 -4.35 5.12
N LEU A 56 2.83 -3.90 6.24
CA LEU A 56 3.12 -4.49 7.56
C LEU A 56 2.66 -5.94 7.65
N ASN A 57 1.51 -6.28 7.05
CA ASN A 57 1.01 -7.65 7.01
C ASN A 57 1.99 -8.55 6.25
N VAL A 58 2.40 -8.17 5.03
CA VAL A 58 3.38 -8.93 4.22
C VAL A 58 4.76 -9.00 4.88
N LEU A 59 5.21 -7.91 5.51
CA LEU A 59 6.46 -7.88 6.26
C LEU A 59 6.44 -8.92 7.38
N PHE A 60 5.34 -9.00 8.13
CA PHE A 60 5.19 -9.94 9.24
C PHE A 60 5.03 -11.39 8.78
N THR A 61 4.13 -11.67 7.82
CA THR A 61 3.72 -13.04 7.50
C THR A 61 4.64 -13.77 6.55
N SER A 62 5.44 -13.07 5.75
CA SER A 62 6.22 -13.67 4.67
C SER A 62 7.71 -13.33 4.79
N ARG A 63 8.04 -12.08 5.10
CA ARG A 63 9.44 -11.62 5.11
C ARG A 63 10.14 -11.93 6.43
N LEU A 64 9.62 -11.44 7.55
CA LEU A 64 10.24 -11.69 8.85
C LEU A 64 10.19 -13.17 9.23
N SER A 65 9.13 -13.89 8.85
CA SER A 65 9.00 -15.31 9.12
C SER A 65 10.05 -16.15 8.37
N SER A 66 10.39 -15.78 7.13
CA SER A 66 11.39 -16.48 6.30
C SER A 66 12.85 -16.30 6.74
N VAL A 67 13.12 -15.44 7.72
CA VAL A 67 14.46 -15.26 8.31
C VAL A 67 14.49 -15.55 9.81
N THR A 68 13.35 -15.96 10.37
CA THR A 68 13.28 -16.30 11.79
C THR A 68 13.56 -17.79 11.97
N CYS A 69 14.76 -18.07 12.48
CA CYS A 69 15.16 -19.39 12.96
C CYS A 69 14.52 -19.71 14.31
N ASP A 70 14.56 -20.97 14.75
CA ASP A 70 13.91 -21.39 16.00
C ASP A 70 14.55 -20.78 17.28
N THR A 71 15.82 -20.41 17.18
CA THR A 71 16.60 -19.77 18.26
C THR A 71 16.69 -18.25 18.12
N CYS A 72 16.09 -17.68 17.07
CA CYS A 72 16.18 -16.25 16.76
C CYS A 72 15.37 -15.40 17.75
N LEU A 73 15.74 -14.13 17.89
CA LEU A 73 15.06 -13.17 18.78
C LEU A 73 13.55 -13.08 18.57
N LEU A 74 13.10 -13.24 17.31
CA LEU A 74 11.70 -13.14 16.91
C LEU A 74 10.93 -14.48 17.05
N ALA A 75 11.60 -15.61 17.31
CA ALA A 75 10.97 -16.93 17.40
C ALA A 75 9.85 -17.00 18.46
N PRO A 76 10.00 -16.42 19.67
CA PRO A 76 8.93 -16.41 20.65
C PRO A 76 7.66 -15.70 20.17
N VAL A 77 7.78 -14.71 19.26
CA VAL A 77 6.63 -14.03 18.66
C VAL A 77 5.87 -15.00 17.76
N TYR A 78 6.55 -15.66 16.83
CA TYR A 78 5.90 -16.59 15.89
C TYR A 78 5.29 -17.83 16.57
N ARG A 79 5.92 -18.32 17.66
CA ARG A 79 5.36 -19.42 18.45
C ARG A 79 4.08 -19.07 19.22
N ASN A 80 3.91 -17.80 19.60
CA ASN A 80 2.81 -17.38 20.47
C ASN A 80 1.77 -16.49 19.79
N VAL A 81 2.04 -15.93 18.61
CA VAL A 81 1.15 -14.94 17.97
C VAL A 81 -0.25 -15.49 17.69
N GLY A 82 -0.38 -16.78 17.38
CA GLY A 82 -1.70 -17.42 17.18
C GLY A 82 -2.59 -17.43 18.41
N ARG A 83 -2.04 -17.19 19.62
CA ARG A 83 -2.83 -17.03 20.86
C ARG A 83 -3.41 -15.62 21.02
N PHE A 84 -2.81 -14.63 20.37
CA PHE A 84 -3.17 -13.21 20.52
C PHE A 84 -3.95 -12.66 19.33
N ILE A 85 -3.70 -13.19 18.13
CA ILE A 85 -4.27 -12.70 16.87
C ILE A 85 -4.82 -13.87 16.07
N SER A 86 -5.96 -13.65 15.40
CA SER A 86 -6.52 -14.62 14.45
C SER A 86 -5.61 -14.79 13.24
N LEU A 87 -4.97 -15.96 13.12
CA LEU A 87 -4.12 -16.31 11.97
C LEU A 87 -4.93 -16.42 10.67
N ASN A 88 -6.17 -16.89 10.75
CA ASN A 88 -7.11 -16.91 9.62
C ASN A 88 -7.34 -15.49 9.08
N PHE A 89 -7.52 -14.50 9.97
CA PHE A 89 -7.64 -13.10 9.55
C PHE A 89 -6.37 -12.60 8.88
N VAL A 90 -5.20 -12.85 9.47
CA VAL A 90 -3.89 -12.43 8.94
C VAL A 90 -3.65 -13.02 7.54
N LEU A 91 -3.94 -14.31 7.34
CA LEU A 91 -3.85 -14.99 6.05
C LEU A 91 -4.88 -14.44 5.06
N ALA A 92 -6.13 -14.25 5.49
CA ALA A 92 -7.18 -13.68 4.63
C ALA A 92 -6.78 -12.29 4.11
N MET A 93 -6.14 -11.47 4.96
CA MET A 93 -5.67 -10.14 4.60
C MET A 93 -4.59 -10.16 3.50
N LEU A 94 -3.80 -11.23 3.35
CA LEU A 94 -2.82 -11.33 2.25
C LEU A 94 -3.49 -11.34 0.87
N TYR A 95 -4.62 -12.02 0.74
CA TYR A 95 -5.39 -12.04 -0.51
C TYR A 95 -6.32 -10.83 -0.63
N HIS A 96 -6.93 -10.43 0.50
CA HIS A 96 -7.91 -9.37 0.56
C HIS A 96 -7.32 -8.01 0.14
N MET A 97 -6.11 -7.69 0.60
CA MET A 97 -5.50 -6.40 0.30
C MET A 97 -5.19 -6.21 -1.18
N ALA A 98 -4.95 -7.29 -1.95
CA ALA A 98 -4.80 -7.18 -3.40
C ALA A 98 -6.07 -6.59 -4.06
N TYR A 99 -7.26 -7.02 -3.64
CA TYR A 99 -8.52 -6.43 -4.10
C TYR A 99 -8.65 -4.96 -3.71
N VAL A 100 -8.35 -4.65 -2.45
CA VAL A 100 -8.47 -3.29 -1.90
C VAL A 100 -7.55 -2.32 -2.66
N GLN A 101 -6.29 -2.70 -2.86
CA GLN A 101 -5.29 -1.89 -3.55
C GLN A 101 -5.63 -1.65 -5.03
N TYR A 102 -6.10 -2.69 -5.73
CA TYR A 102 -6.49 -2.55 -7.12
C TYR A 102 -7.75 -1.67 -7.27
N SER A 103 -8.72 -1.85 -6.37
CA SER A 103 -9.96 -1.07 -6.38
C SER A 103 -9.72 0.39 -6.04
N ILE A 104 -8.91 0.68 -5.02
CA ILE A 104 -8.63 2.06 -4.61
C ILE A 104 -7.85 2.79 -5.70
N THR A 105 -6.92 2.12 -6.39
CA THR A 105 -6.20 2.69 -7.53
C THR A 105 -7.16 3.08 -8.66
N VAL A 106 -8.13 2.20 -9.00
CA VAL A 106 -9.20 2.53 -9.96
C VAL A 106 -10.01 3.74 -9.49
N LEU A 107 -10.40 3.76 -8.22
CA LEU A 107 -11.19 4.85 -7.63
C LEU A 107 -10.46 6.19 -7.68
N VAL A 108 -9.16 6.21 -7.37
CA VAL A 108 -8.32 7.40 -7.44
C VAL A 108 -8.20 7.88 -8.89
N SER A 109 -7.95 6.99 -9.86
CA SER A 109 -7.92 7.36 -11.28
C SER A 109 -9.27 7.90 -11.78
N LEU A 110 -10.39 7.31 -11.35
CA LEU A 110 -11.74 7.81 -11.68
C LEU A 110 -12.02 9.18 -11.04
N ASN A 111 -11.61 9.36 -9.78
CA ASN A 111 -11.70 10.65 -9.10
C ASN A 111 -10.91 11.73 -9.85
N ARG A 112 -9.70 11.43 -10.33
CA ARG A 112 -8.92 12.38 -11.14
C ARG A 112 -9.60 12.71 -12.46
N LEU A 113 -10.07 11.72 -13.21
CA LEU A 113 -10.79 11.94 -14.46
C LEU A 113 -12.03 12.83 -14.26
N SER A 114 -12.87 12.50 -13.29
CA SER A 114 -14.11 13.23 -13.03
C SER A 114 -13.87 14.68 -12.58
N VAL A 115 -12.87 14.92 -11.72
CA VAL A 115 -12.48 16.28 -11.30
C VAL A 115 -11.88 17.08 -12.46
N LEU A 116 -11.13 16.44 -13.36
CA LEU A 116 -10.64 17.06 -14.59
C LEU A 116 -11.80 17.50 -15.50
N LEU A 117 -12.79 16.62 -15.70
CA LEU A 117 -13.97 16.88 -16.53
C LEU A 117 -14.79 18.06 -16.03
N LYS A 118 -15.22 18.03 -14.75
CA LYS A 118 -16.05 19.09 -14.14
C LYS A 118 -15.78 19.21 -12.65
N SER A 119 -14.72 19.91 -12.27
CA SER A 119 -14.31 20.11 -10.87
C SER A 119 -15.43 20.67 -9.98
N HIS A 120 -16.18 21.67 -10.44
CA HIS A 120 -17.25 22.30 -9.67
C HIS A 120 -18.38 21.32 -9.28
N VAL A 121 -18.64 20.30 -10.11
CA VAL A 121 -19.73 19.34 -9.86
C VAL A 121 -19.21 18.13 -9.09
N PHE A 122 -18.09 17.56 -9.51
CA PHE A 122 -17.60 16.29 -8.97
C PHE A 122 -16.85 16.45 -7.65
N GLU A 123 -16.15 17.55 -7.41
CA GLU A 123 -15.38 17.73 -6.18
C GLU A 123 -16.26 17.68 -4.91
N PRO A 124 -17.41 18.36 -4.83
CA PRO A 124 -18.32 18.23 -3.68
C PRO A 124 -18.90 16.82 -3.52
N ILE A 125 -19.23 16.15 -4.63
CA ILE A 125 -19.78 14.79 -4.64
C ILE A 125 -18.77 13.82 -4.03
N TRP A 126 -17.51 13.87 -4.49
CA TRP A 126 -16.45 13.03 -3.94
C TRP A 126 -16.23 13.31 -2.45
N LYS A 127 -16.11 14.57 -2.04
CA LYS A 127 -15.95 14.91 -0.61
C LYS A 127 -17.05 14.32 0.28
N LYS A 128 -18.30 14.29 -0.21
CA LYS A 128 -19.45 13.78 0.55
C LYS A 128 -19.58 12.26 0.53
N TYR A 129 -19.29 11.60 -0.59
CA TYR A 129 -19.62 10.19 -0.81
C TYR A 129 -18.41 9.25 -0.91
N THR A 130 -17.17 9.74 -0.88
CA THR A 130 -15.97 8.89 -0.94
C THR A 130 -16.01 7.76 0.09
N TRP A 131 -16.44 8.01 1.32
CA TRP A 131 -16.47 7.01 2.39
C TRP A 131 -17.35 5.79 2.05
N LEU A 132 -18.43 5.96 1.27
CA LEU A 132 -19.27 4.84 0.82
C LEU A 132 -18.49 3.92 -0.11
N PHE A 133 -17.72 4.49 -1.05
CA PHE A 133 -16.88 3.71 -1.95
C PHE A 133 -15.76 3.00 -1.18
N ILE A 134 -15.16 3.65 -0.18
CA ILE A 134 -14.14 3.02 0.68
C ILE A 134 -14.72 1.82 1.43
N ILE A 135 -15.91 1.95 2.03
CA ILE A 135 -16.59 0.83 2.70
C ILE A 135 -16.85 -0.29 1.70
N LEU A 136 -17.37 0.01 0.51
CA LEU A 136 -17.62 -1.00 -0.51
C LEU A 136 -16.32 -1.72 -0.92
N ILE A 137 -15.26 -0.97 -1.20
CA ILE A 137 -13.95 -1.52 -1.59
C ILE A 137 -13.37 -2.42 -0.51
N TYR A 138 -13.54 -2.07 0.77
CA TYR A 138 -13.04 -2.88 1.88
C TYR A 138 -13.90 -4.10 2.16
N PHE A 139 -15.23 -4.00 2.09
CA PHE A 139 -16.10 -5.10 2.51
C PHE A 139 -16.44 -6.08 1.37
N LEU A 140 -16.54 -5.62 0.12
CA LEU A 140 -16.91 -6.47 -1.01
C LEU A 140 -15.95 -7.66 -1.23
N PRO A 141 -14.62 -7.54 -1.08
CA PRO A 141 -13.71 -8.65 -1.31
C PRO A 141 -13.89 -9.82 -0.32
N PHE A 142 -14.51 -9.59 0.85
CA PHE A 142 -14.85 -10.67 1.78
C PHE A 142 -15.81 -11.69 1.19
N LEU A 143 -16.59 -11.36 0.15
CA LEU A 143 -17.42 -12.33 -0.54
C LEU A 143 -16.60 -13.52 -1.09
N ASN A 144 -15.36 -13.27 -1.50
CA ASN A 144 -14.41 -14.31 -1.89
C ASN A 144 -13.50 -14.71 -0.71
N THR A 145 -12.82 -13.76 -0.07
CA THR A 145 -11.77 -14.08 0.92
C THR A 145 -12.29 -14.69 2.21
N LYS A 146 -13.61 -14.69 2.46
CA LYS A 146 -14.22 -15.43 3.59
C LYS A 146 -13.89 -16.92 3.58
N ILE A 147 -13.59 -17.50 2.41
CA ILE A 147 -13.25 -18.92 2.29
C ILE A 147 -12.07 -19.31 3.21
N VAL A 148 -11.12 -18.40 3.40
CA VAL A 148 -9.95 -18.60 4.27
C VAL A 148 -10.33 -18.86 5.72
N PHE A 149 -11.46 -18.32 6.19
CA PHE A 149 -11.89 -18.52 7.58
C PHE A 149 -12.46 -19.92 7.86
N TYR A 150 -12.80 -20.69 6.82
CA TYR A 150 -13.25 -22.08 6.98
C TYR A 150 -12.10 -23.07 7.16
N TYR A 151 -10.87 -22.66 6.88
CA TYR A 151 -9.70 -23.51 6.97
C TYR A 151 -8.83 -23.09 8.15
N GLU A 152 -8.28 -24.07 8.84
CA GLU A 152 -7.36 -23.82 9.94
C GLU A 152 -6.05 -23.24 9.38
N THR A 153 -5.62 -22.13 9.97
CA THR A 153 -4.35 -21.49 9.65
C THR A 153 -3.44 -21.56 10.86
N GLU A 154 -2.25 -22.07 10.63
CA GLU A 154 -1.22 -22.27 11.65
C GLU A 154 0.11 -21.67 11.19
N ILE A 155 0.91 -21.25 12.14
CA ILE A 155 2.31 -20.87 11.90
C ILE A 155 3.16 -22.07 12.27
N THR A 156 3.80 -22.68 11.28
CA THR A 156 4.63 -23.85 11.46
C THR A 156 6.08 -23.50 11.19
N TYR A 157 6.98 -24.05 12.02
CA TYR A 157 8.41 -24.03 11.77
C TYR A 157 8.79 -25.20 10.88
N PHE A 158 9.64 -24.95 9.88
CA PHE A 158 10.15 -25.95 8.96
C PHE A 158 11.64 -26.15 9.20
N ASP A 159 12.00 -27.28 9.81
CA ASP A 159 13.39 -27.63 10.18
C ASP A 159 14.32 -27.65 8.96
N ASP A 160 13.84 -28.16 7.81
CA ASP A 160 14.62 -28.34 6.57
C ASP A 160 15.19 -27.03 6.00
N ILE A 161 14.50 -25.92 6.27
CA ILE A 161 14.75 -24.60 5.70
C ILE A 161 14.93 -23.52 6.77
N ASP A 162 14.95 -23.92 8.05
CA ASP A 162 15.14 -23.09 9.24
C ASP A 162 14.31 -21.79 9.22
N GLN A 163 13.00 -21.92 8.98
CA GLN A 163 12.09 -20.77 8.91
C GLN A 163 10.67 -21.06 9.39
N TYR A 164 9.99 -20.01 9.86
CA TYR A 164 8.56 -20.03 10.11
C TYR A 164 7.78 -19.66 8.84
N SER A 165 6.64 -20.31 8.63
CA SER A 165 5.70 -19.95 7.57
C SER A 165 4.25 -20.04 8.04
N LEU A 166 3.41 -19.14 7.52
CA LEU A 166 1.98 -19.16 7.72
C LEU A 166 1.35 -20.10 6.68
N ILE A 167 0.80 -21.23 7.13
CA ILE A 167 0.25 -22.25 6.25
C ILE A 167 -1.22 -22.53 6.57
N SER A 168 -1.94 -22.92 5.52
CA SER A 168 -3.25 -23.55 5.64
C SER A 168 -3.30 -24.70 4.63
N ARG A 169 -3.23 -25.93 5.14
CA ARG A 169 -2.91 -27.14 4.33
C ARG A 169 -4.00 -27.49 3.32
N GLU A 170 -5.25 -27.16 3.61
CA GLU A 170 -6.42 -27.54 2.81
C GLU A 170 -7.04 -26.36 2.05
N LEU A 171 -6.45 -25.16 2.16
CA LEU A 171 -7.00 -23.96 1.54
C LEU A 171 -6.96 -24.09 0.01
N PRO A 172 -8.11 -24.00 -0.70
CA PRO A 172 -8.15 -24.03 -2.15
C PRO A 172 -7.70 -22.68 -2.73
N VAL A 173 -6.39 -22.42 -2.70
CA VAL A 173 -5.76 -21.19 -3.18
C VAL A 173 -6.12 -20.89 -4.65
N THR A 174 -6.28 -21.92 -5.47
CA THR A 174 -6.70 -21.81 -6.87
C THR A 174 -8.09 -21.20 -7.04
N GLN A 175 -9.03 -21.46 -6.13
CA GLN A 175 -10.37 -20.86 -6.16
C GLN A 175 -10.34 -19.37 -5.80
N ILE A 176 -9.45 -18.97 -4.88
CA ILE A 176 -9.27 -17.55 -4.54
C ILE A 176 -8.73 -16.81 -5.77
N PHE A 177 -7.68 -17.36 -6.41
CA PHE A 177 -7.03 -16.75 -7.56
C PHE A 177 -7.88 -16.77 -8.83
N SER A 178 -8.75 -17.77 -9.03
CA SER A 178 -9.62 -17.84 -10.22
C SER A 178 -10.59 -16.66 -10.33
N ILE A 179 -10.93 -16.02 -9.21
CA ILE A 179 -11.74 -14.80 -9.15
C ILE A 179 -10.85 -13.55 -9.04
N LEU A 180 -9.77 -13.61 -8.25
CA LEU A 180 -8.88 -12.47 -8.03
C LEU A 180 -8.18 -12.02 -9.31
N ILE A 181 -7.67 -12.96 -10.11
CA ILE A 181 -6.91 -12.63 -11.32
C ILE A 181 -7.79 -11.91 -12.37
N PRO A 182 -9.00 -12.40 -12.73
CA PRO A 182 -9.90 -11.64 -13.60
C PRO A 182 -10.26 -10.27 -13.04
N PHE A 183 -10.49 -10.17 -11.72
CA PHE A 183 -10.74 -8.88 -11.07
C PHE A 183 -9.55 -7.92 -11.24
N MET A 184 -8.32 -8.38 -11.02
CA MET A 184 -7.11 -7.57 -11.18
C MET A 184 -6.96 -7.09 -12.63
N ILE A 185 -7.22 -7.94 -13.62
CA ILE A 185 -7.18 -7.57 -15.04
C ILE A 185 -8.22 -6.50 -15.33
N LEU A 186 -9.47 -6.68 -14.88
CA LEU A 186 -10.54 -5.70 -15.08
C LEU A 186 -10.20 -4.34 -14.45
N ALA A 187 -9.77 -4.36 -13.19
CA ALA A 187 -9.35 -3.15 -12.48
C ALA A 187 -8.18 -2.46 -13.20
N MET A 188 -7.17 -3.22 -13.63
CA MET A 188 -6.04 -2.71 -14.40
C MET A 188 -6.49 -2.02 -15.70
N SER A 189 -7.38 -2.66 -16.47
CA SER A 189 -7.91 -2.10 -17.71
C SER A 189 -8.67 -0.79 -17.47
N LEU A 190 -9.49 -0.73 -16.41
CA LEU A 190 -10.19 0.49 -16.00
C LEU A 190 -9.23 1.61 -15.59
N THR A 191 -8.20 1.30 -14.79
CA THR A 191 -7.17 2.27 -14.40
C THR A 191 -6.46 2.85 -15.63
N ILE A 192 -6.04 2.00 -16.59
CA ILE A 192 -5.40 2.45 -17.84
C ILE A 192 -6.36 3.38 -18.60
N PHE A 193 -7.61 2.94 -18.78
CA PHE A 193 -8.61 3.72 -19.50
C PHE A 193 -8.81 5.10 -18.86
N PHE A 194 -9.01 5.18 -17.55
CA PHE A 194 -9.20 6.45 -16.85
C PHE A 194 -7.97 7.35 -16.90
N ASN A 195 -6.76 6.79 -16.80
CA ASN A 195 -5.53 7.58 -16.92
C ASN A 195 -5.30 8.09 -18.35
N ILE A 196 -5.54 7.28 -19.38
CA ILE A 196 -5.47 7.71 -20.79
C ILE A 196 -6.48 8.83 -21.05
N ALA A 197 -7.74 8.63 -20.63
CA ALA A 197 -8.78 9.65 -20.76
C ALA A 197 -8.36 10.95 -20.05
N SER A 198 -7.81 10.85 -18.83
CA SER A 198 -7.33 12.00 -18.08
C SER A 198 -6.23 12.77 -18.81
N VAL A 199 -5.28 12.07 -19.44
CA VAL A 199 -4.23 12.71 -20.26
C VAL A 199 -4.82 13.43 -21.47
N ILE A 200 -5.79 12.84 -22.15
CA ILE A 200 -6.45 13.46 -23.31
C ILE A 200 -7.17 14.74 -22.89
N PHE A 201 -7.98 14.69 -21.83
CA PHE A 201 -8.70 15.86 -21.32
C PHE A 201 -7.77 16.95 -20.80
N LEU A 202 -6.66 16.58 -20.15
CA LEU A 202 -5.66 17.53 -19.64
C LEU A 202 -5.07 18.41 -20.75
N ARG A 203 -5.00 17.93 -22.00
CA ARG A 203 -4.50 18.72 -23.14
C ARG A 203 -5.39 19.91 -23.48
N GLY A 204 -6.69 19.82 -23.21
CA GLY A 204 -7.66 20.88 -23.48
C GLY A 204 -7.84 21.91 -22.37
N LEU A 205 -7.09 21.81 -21.26
CA LEU A 205 -7.21 22.73 -20.12
C LEU A 205 -6.27 23.93 -20.22
N ASN A 206 -6.67 25.03 -19.58
CA ASN A 206 -5.83 26.23 -19.40
C ASN A 206 -4.50 25.90 -18.72
N ILE A 207 -3.44 26.62 -19.09
CA ILE A 207 -2.05 26.36 -18.68
C ILE A 207 -1.89 26.23 -17.15
N GLN A 208 -2.48 27.13 -16.38
CA GLN A 208 -2.34 27.15 -14.92
C GLN A 208 -2.99 25.93 -14.24
N ARG A 209 -4.18 25.54 -14.69
CA ARG A 209 -4.88 24.34 -14.20
C ARG A 209 -4.16 23.07 -14.64
N LYS A 210 -3.69 23.04 -15.89
CA LYS A 210 -2.90 21.94 -16.45
C LYS A 210 -1.64 21.65 -15.63
N GLN A 211 -0.89 22.66 -15.22
CA GLN A 211 0.32 22.48 -14.39
C GLN A 211 0.01 21.84 -13.03
N THR A 212 -1.10 22.24 -12.39
CA THR A 212 -1.50 21.71 -11.08
C THR A 212 -1.98 20.27 -11.19
N GLU A 213 -2.89 19.99 -12.13
CA GLU A 213 -3.48 18.67 -12.29
C GLU A 213 -2.51 17.64 -12.89
N SER A 214 -1.56 18.06 -13.73
CA SER A 214 -0.54 17.18 -14.29
C SER A 214 0.30 16.49 -13.22
N LYS A 215 0.53 17.15 -12.08
CA LYS A 215 1.30 16.58 -10.96
C LYS A 215 0.54 15.45 -10.28
N PHE A 216 -0.76 15.64 -10.05
CA PHE A 216 -1.62 14.59 -9.47
C PHE A 216 -1.83 13.44 -10.45
N LEU A 217 -1.96 13.72 -11.75
CA LEU A 217 -2.07 12.69 -12.78
C LEU A 217 -0.79 11.86 -12.91
N LEU A 218 0.38 12.46 -12.70
CA LEU A 218 1.64 11.70 -12.70
C LEU A 218 1.68 10.66 -11.58
N ILE A 219 1.14 10.98 -10.39
CA ILE A 219 1.03 10.04 -9.27
C ILE A 219 0.16 8.83 -9.66
N THR A 220 -0.97 9.07 -10.33
CA THR A 220 -1.87 7.97 -10.75
C THR A 220 -1.31 7.14 -11.91
N ILE A 221 -0.47 7.74 -12.77
CA ILE A 221 0.23 7.01 -13.84
C ILE A 221 1.31 6.10 -13.26
N ILE A 222 2.11 6.58 -12.30
CA ILE A 222 3.17 5.78 -11.68
C ILE A 222 2.58 4.60 -10.90
N THR A 223 1.52 4.83 -10.11
CA THR A 223 0.81 3.76 -9.39
C THR A 223 0.16 2.75 -10.34
N CYS A 224 -0.43 3.21 -11.45
CA CYS A 224 -0.90 2.37 -12.54
C CYS A 224 0.22 1.52 -13.16
N GLY A 225 1.45 2.03 -13.23
CA GLY A 225 2.63 1.27 -13.66
C GLY A 225 2.92 0.08 -12.74
N PHE A 226 2.92 0.28 -11.42
CA PHE A 226 3.08 -0.81 -10.45
C PHE A 226 1.93 -1.81 -10.51
N GLN A 227 0.69 -1.34 -10.63
CA GLN A 227 -0.49 -2.19 -10.82
C GLN A 227 -0.37 -3.07 -12.08
N LEU A 228 0.16 -2.52 -13.17
CA LEU A 228 0.37 -3.25 -14.43
C LEU A 228 1.40 -4.35 -14.26
N VAL A 229 2.57 -4.02 -13.71
CA VAL A 229 3.63 -5.01 -13.43
C VAL A 229 3.11 -6.11 -12.50
N GLY A 230 2.38 -5.74 -11.44
CA GLY A 230 1.82 -6.71 -10.49
C GLY A 230 0.86 -7.70 -11.15
N THR A 231 0.03 -7.21 -12.09
CA THR A 231 -0.91 -8.04 -12.85
C THR A 231 -0.19 -8.98 -13.82
N ILE A 232 0.78 -8.44 -14.57
CA ILE A 232 1.58 -9.21 -15.54
C ILE A 232 2.35 -10.34 -14.83
N ILE A 233 2.83 -10.11 -13.60
CA ILE A 233 3.52 -11.13 -12.81
C ILE A 233 2.53 -12.16 -12.24
N SER A 234 1.37 -11.71 -11.75
CA SER A 234 0.40 -12.58 -11.05
C SER A 234 -0.32 -13.57 -11.98
N VAL A 235 -0.59 -13.18 -13.24
CA VAL A 235 -1.30 -14.03 -14.21
C VAL A 235 -0.53 -15.33 -14.52
N PRO A 236 0.75 -15.30 -14.95
CA PRO A 236 1.54 -16.51 -15.17
C PRO A 236 1.73 -17.34 -13.91
N LEU A 237 1.93 -16.71 -12.75
CA LEU A 237 2.08 -17.40 -11.46
C LEU A 237 0.84 -18.22 -11.08
N SER A 238 -0.34 -17.81 -11.54
CA SER A 238 -1.60 -18.51 -11.25
C SER A 238 -1.97 -19.57 -12.29
N LEU A 239 -1.45 -19.48 -13.52
CA LEU A 239 -1.93 -20.30 -14.65
C LEU A 239 -0.89 -21.29 -15.18
N LEU A 240 0.40 -21.06 -14.94
CA LEU A 240 1.48 -21.88 -15.47
C LEU A 240 2.07 -22.77 -14.38
N GLU A 241 2.56 -23.94 -14.80
CA GLU A 241 3.31 -24.85 -13.93
C GLU A 241 4.63 -24.21 -13.46
N VAL A 242 5.08 -24.60 -12.27
CA VAL A 242 6.26 -24.02 -11.64
C VAL A 242 7.49 -24.19 -12.54
N SER A 243 8.09 -23.07 -12.92
CA SER A 243 9.34 -23.02 -13.68
C SER A 243 10.37 -22.13 -12.96
N PRO A 244 11.67 -22.28 -13.26
CA PRO A 244 12.71 -21.42 -12.66
C PRO A 244 12.48 -19.92 -12.90
N VAL A 245 11.83 -19.56 -14.00
CA VAL A 245 11.45 -18.17 -14.32
C VAL A 245 10.34 -17.70 -13.38
N LEU A 246 9.29 -18.51 -13.20
CA LEU A 246 8.18 -18.19 -12.28
C LEU A 246 8.64 -18.08 -10.84
N MET A 247 9.59 -18.91 -10.39
CA MET A 247 10.19 -18.76 -9.06
C MET A 247 10.92 -17.42 -8.87
N LYS A 248 11.59 -16.90 -9.91
CA LYS A 248 12.20 -15.56 -9.83
C LYS A 248 11.14 -14.46 -9.82
N LEU A 249 10.07 -14.63 -10.59
CA LEU A 249 8.96 -13.68 -10.62
C LEU A 249 8.20 -13.61 -9.29
N SER A 250 8.02 -14.74 -8.59
CA SER A 250 7.39 -14.77 -7.28
C SER A 250 8.21 -14.04 -6.20
N LEU A 251 9.54 -13.98 -6.36
CA LEU A 251 10.40 -13.17 -5.49
C LEU A 251 10.25 -11.66 -5.74
N ILE A 252 9.88 -11.25 -6.95
CA ILE A 252 9.72 -9.83 -7.34
C ILE A 252 8.33 -9.31 -6.92
N LEU A 253 7.30 -10.16 -6.98
CA LEU A 253 5.91 -9.77 -6.73
C LEU A 253 5.70 -8.99 -5.41
N PRO A 254 6.29 -9.38 -4.26
CA PRO A 254 6.19 -8.61 -3.02
C PRO A 254 6.77 -7.20 -3.13
N PHE A 255 7.83 -6.99 -3.92
CA PHE A 255 8.40 -5.66 -4.15
C PHE A 255 7.52 -4.81 -5.05
N THR A 256 6.86 -5.42 -6.03
CA THR A 256 5.87 -4.71 -6.86
C THR A 256 4.66 -4.27 -6.04
N SER A 257 4.16 -5.13 -5.16
CA SER A 257 3.09 -4.81 -4.20
C SER A 257 3.51 -3.66 -3.27
N ASP A 258 4.74 -3.69 -2.76
CA ASP A 258 5.27 -2.60 -1.94
C ASP A 258 5.42 -1.30 -2.73
N GLY A 259 5.82 -1.37 -3.99
CA GLY A 259 5.87 -0.21 -4.88
C GLY A 259 4.49 0.43 -5.02
N LEU A 260 3.45 -0.37 -5.22
CA LEU A 260 2.06 0.10 -5.25
C LEU A 260 1.64 0.73 -3.91
N SER A 261 2.06 0.14 -2.80
CA SER A 261 1.70 0.57 -1.44
C SER A 261 2.44 1.83 -0.99
N LEU A 262 3.75 1.89 -1.19
CA LEU A 262 4.66 2.78 -0.46
C LEU A 262 5.16 3.96 -1.29
N VAL A 263 4.99 3.96 -2.62
CA VAL A 263 5.52 5.02 -3.47
C VAL A 263 4.77 6.35 -3.30
N GLN A 264 3.48 6.31 -2.99
CA GLN A 264 2.62 7.49 -2.98
C GLN A 264 3.08 8.66 -2.09
N PRO A 265 3.52 8.47 -0.82
CA PRO A 265 4.00 9.56 0.01
C PRO A 265 5.24 10.25 -0.57
N TRP A 266 6.14 9.47 -1.19
CA TRP A 266 7.31 10.01 -1.88
C TRP A 266 6.92 10.85 -3.08
N LEU A 267 6.00 10.36 -3.91
CA LEU A 267 5.49 11.12 -5.04
C LEU A 267 4.77 12.39 -4.59
N LEU A 268 4.02 12.32 -3.49
CA LEU A 268 3.33 13.49 -2.96
C LEU A 268 4.33 14.56 -2.51
N LEU A 269 5.40 14.20 -1.82
CA LEU A 269 6.48 15.14 -1.49
C LEU A 269 7.17 15.67 -2.76
N CYS A 270 7.59 14.81 -3.67
CA CYS A 270 8.33 15.24 -4.85
C CYS A 270 7.52 16.18 -5.76
N PHE A 271 6.22 15.95 -5.91
CA PHE A 271 5.39 16.69 -6.86
C PHE A 271 4.54 17.80 -6.23
N SER A 272 4.21 17.74 -4.93
CA SER A 272 3.44 18.78 -4.24
C SER A 272 4.34 19.73 -3.46
N ALA A 273 4.72 20.84 -4.11
CA ALA A 273 5.49 21.91 -3.47
C ALA A 273 4.84 22.44 -2.18
N ALA A 274 3.50 22.45 -2.13
CA ALA A 274 2.76 22.88 -0.94
C ALA A 274 2.92 21.92 0.24
N VAL A 275 2.92 20.60 -0.01
CA VAL A 275 3.14 19.59 1.04
C VAL A 275 4.59 19.60 1.48
N SER A 276 5.54 19.70 0.54
CA SER A 276 6.97 19.73 0.86
C SER A 276 7.40 20.96 1.64
N ALA A 277 6.87 22.14 1.30
CA ALA A 277 7.15 23.35 2.08
C ALA A 277 6.65 23.24 3.53
N ILE A 278 5.43 22.71 3.73
CA ILE A 278 4.89 22.51 5.08
C ILE A 278 5.66 21.41 5.83
N PHE A 279 6.09 20.37 5.12
CA PHE A 279 6.92 19.32 5.69
C PHE A 279 8.25 19.87 6.20
N GLU A 280 8.93 20.68 5.40
CA GLU A 280 10.18 21.34 5.77
C GLU A 280 9.99 22.28 6.98
N GLU A 281 8.93 23.07 6.98
CA GLU A 281 8.57 23.94 8.11
C GLU A 281 8.33 23.13 9.39
N THR A 282 7.54 22.05 9.30
CA THR A 282 7.23 21.17 10.43
C THR A 282 8.49 20.47 10.97
N TYR A 283 9.37 20.03 10.08
CA TYR A 283 10.64 19.40 10.44
C TYR A 283 11.57 20.39 11.16
N LEU A 284 11.68 21.63 10.64
CA LEU A 284 12.44 22.69 11.28
C LEU A 284 11.89 23.07 12.66
N GLU A 285 10.57 23.08 12.84
CA GLU A 285 9.96 23.29 14.15
C GLU A 285 10.33 22.19 15.16
N ILE A 286 10.30 20.92 14.74
CA ILE A 286 10.68 19.79 15.60
C ILE A 286 12.16 19.92 16.01
N LEU A 287 13.05 20.22 15.06
CA LEU A 287 14.48 20.42 15.35
C LEU A 287 14.70 21.57 16.34
N LYS A 288 14.02 22.71 16.14
CA LYS A 288 14.10 23.86 17.06
C LYS A 288 13.59 23.52 18.47
N ARG A 289 12.51 22.73 18.58
CA ARG A 289 12.00 22.25 19.87
C ARG A 289 13.01 21.33 20.56
N ASN A 290 13.61 20.41 19.82
CA ASN A 290 14.62 19.49 20.36
C ASN A 290 15.88 20.23 20.83
N GLN A 291 16.36 21.24 20.09
CA GLN A 291 17.46 22.10 20.54
C GLN A 291 17.11 22.89 21.81
N LYS A 292 15.90 23.42 21.93
CA LYS A 292 15.45 24.10 23.16
C LYS A 292 15.42 23.15 24.35
N VAL A 293 14.98 21.90 24.17
CA VAL A 293 14.97 20.88 25.23
C VAL A 293 16.39 20.49 25.65
N VAL A 294 17.32 20.36 24.70
CA VAL A 294 18.74 20.10 24.99
C VAL A 294 19.37 21.26 25.76
N ASN A 295 19.12 22.51 25.35
CA ASN A 295 19.60 23.68 26.07
C ASN A 295 19.00 23.78 27.48
N TYR A 296 17.71 23.47 27.67
CA TYR A 296 17.10 23.43 29.00
C TYR A 296 17.72 22.36 29.92
N LYS A 297 18.02 21.17 29.38
CA LYS A 297 18.70 20.11 30.14
C LYS A 297 20.13 20.50 30.53
N ASN A 298 20.84 21.22 29.68
CA ASN A 298 22.19 21.70 29.98
C ASN A 298 22.18 22.83 31.03
N VAL A 299 21.13 23.65 31.09
CA VAL A 299 20.96 24.70 32.12
C VAL A 299 20.57 24.10 33.49
N LEU A 300 19.88 22.96 33.53
CA LEU A 300 19.51 22.25 34.77
C LEU A 300 20.63 21.37 35.36
N LEU A 301 21.74 21.21 34.64
CA LEU A 301 22.90 20.40 35.05
C LEU A 301 24.11 21.24 35.49
N VAL A 302 23.94 22.56 35.62
CA VAL A 302 24.91 23.53 36.17
C VAL A 302 24.34 24.09 37.48
#